data_AF-A0A1V9ZUV7-F1
#
_entry.id   AF-A0A1V9ZUV7-F1
#
_cell.length_a   1.000
_cell.length_b   1.000
_cell.length_c   1.000
_cell.angle_alpha   90.00
_cell.angle_beta   90.00
_cell.angle_gamma   90.00
#
_symmetry.space_group_name_H-M   'P 1'
#
loop_
_entity.id
_entity.type
_entity.pdbx_description
1 polymer ?
#
loop_
_entity_poly.entity_id
_entity_poly.type
_entity_poly.pdbx_seq_one_letter_code
_entity_poly.pdbx_strand_id
1 'polypeptide(L)'
;MLTGETEPTTGTLWKHPAMRFAYVAQHAFHHIEQHLDISANQYIQWRFQSGEDKELMAKETRKLTPEEKELLAKPVNWEGEKRVFESIENRRKLKKSFEYEVKWQKLPDTENSWIPREKLEKWGFDKILQIADD
;
A
#
# COMPACT_ATOMS: atom_id res chain seq x y z
N MET A 1 -11.05 0.95 -13.71
CA MET A 1 -10.61 2.23 -13.12
C MET A 1 -11.68 2.86 -12.22
N LEU A 2 -11.73 2.36 -10.98
CA LEU A 2 -12.42 2.76 -9.74
C LEU A 2 -12.07 1.66 -8.73
N THR A 3 -12.07 0.42 -9.25
CA THR A 3 -11.64 -0.84 -8.64
C THR A 3 -10.13 -0.98 -8.40
N GLY A 4 -9.29 -0.12 -9.00
CA GLY A 4 -7.83 -0.24 -8.93
C GLY A 4 -7.22 -1.34 -9.81
N GLU A 5 -7.99 -1.97 -10.70
CA GLU A 5 -7.46 -3.01 -11.62
C GLU A 5 -6.61 -2.42 -12.76
N THR A 6 -6.84 -1.15 -13.09
CA THR A 6 -6.15 -0.43 -14.17
C THR A 6 -5.79 0.97 -13.70
N GLU A 7 -4.58 1.43 -14.00
CA GLU A 7 -4.09 2.78 -13.65
C GLU A 7 -4.63 3.87 -14.60
N PRO A 8 -5.11 5.01 -14.05
CA PRO A 8 -4.90 6.35 -14.55
C PRO A 8 -4.27 6.63 -15.92
N THR A 9 -4.95 6.70 -17.08
CA THR A 9 -4.27 7.32 -18.24
C THR A 9 -4.19 8.84 -18.07
N THR A 10 -5.29 9.46 -17.62
CA THR A 10 -5.35 10.88 -17.27
C THR A 10 -6.27 11.09 -16.07
N GLY A 11 -6.00 12.12 -15.27
CA GLY A 11 -6.79 12.47 -14.08
C GLY A 11 -6.31 11.83 -12.78
N THR A 12 -6.91 12.25 -11.66
CA THR A 12 -6.57 11.79 -10.32
C THR A 12 -7.71 10.96 -9.73
N LEU A 13 -7.38 9.78 -9.21
CA LEU A 13 -8.31 8.95 -8.44
C LEU A 13 -8.03 9.17 -6.95
N TRP A 14 -9.01 9.67 -6.21
CA TRP A 14 -8.90 9.86 -4.76
C TRP A 14 -9.78 8.85 -4.02
N LYS A 15 -9.22 8.26 -2.96
CA LYS A 15 -9.89 7.30 -2.08
C LYS A 15 -9.70 7.75 -0.64
N HIS A 16 -10.78 7.76 0.14
CA HIS A 16 -10.68 8.06 1.57
C HIS A 16 -9.89 6.94 2.30
N PRO A 17 -8.92 7.29 3.18
CA PRO A 17 -8.19 6.30 4.00
C PRO A 17 -9.15 5.42 4.80
N ALA A 18 -8.92 4.11 4.88
CA ALA A 18 -9.81 3.11 5.49
C ALA A 18 -11.17 2.83 4.79
N MET A 19 -11.47 3.45 3.64
CA MET A 19 -12.67 3.08 2.89
C MET A 19 -12.47 1.71 2.21
N ARG A 20 -13.36 0.75 2.48
CA ARG A 20 -13.37 -0.54 1.81
C ARG A 20 -14.63 -0.66 0.97
N PHE A 21 -14.47 -1.10 -0.28
CA PHE A 21 -15.59 -1.41 -1.18
C PHE A 21 -15.36 -2.78 -1.78
N ALA A 22 -16.42 -3.57 -1.88
CA ALA A 22 -16.39 -4.87 -2.54
C ALA A 22 -16.70 -4.66 -4.03
N TYR A 23 -15.90 -5.28 -4.89
CA TYR A 23 -16.14 -5.33 -6.32
C TYR A 23 -16.52 -6.75 -6.73
N VAL A 24 -17.55 -6.87 -7.55
CA VAL A 24 -17.96 -8.13 -8.17
C VAL A 24 -17.79 -7.95 -9.67
N ALA A 25 -16.85 -8.70 -10.25
CA ALA A 25 -16.55 -8.64 -11.67
C ALA A 25 -17.73 -9.17 -12.51
N GLN A 26 -17.91 -8.61 -13.71
CA GLN A 26 -18.92 -9.08 -14.67
C GLN A 26 -18.65 -10.53 -15.09
N HIS A 27 -17.38 -10.88 -15.26
CA HIS A 27 -16.93 -12.23 -15.52
C HIS A 27 -16.50 -12.87 -14.20
N ALA A 28 -17.39 -13.67 -13.61
CA ALA A 28 -17.12 -14.39 -12.35
C ALA A 28 -15.87 -15.29 -12.42
N PHE A 29 -15.51 -15.75 -13.61
CA PHE A 29 -14.36 -16.62 -13.86
C PHE A 29 -13.01 -15.90 -13.81
N HIS A 30 -12.95 -14.58 -14.03
CA HIS A 30 -11.67 -13.88 -14.14
C HIS A 30 -10.78 -13.99 -12.88
N HIS A 31 -11.40 -14.18 -11.72
CA HIS A 31 -10.73 -14.33 -10.42
C HIS A 31 -10.60 -15.80 -9.99
N ILE A 32 -11.53 -16.65 -10.45
CA ILE A 32 -11.64 -18.06 -10.04
C ILE A 32 -10.90 -18.99 -11.02
N GLU A 33 -10.54 -18.53 -12.21
CA GLU A 33 -9.81 -19.30 -13.23
C GLU A 33 -8.50 -19.89 -12.72
N GLN A 34 -7.82 -19.19 -11.80
CA GLN A 34 -6.57 -19.67 -11.18
C GLN A 34 -6.82 -20.68 -10.04
N HIS A 35 -8.09 -20.95 -9.72
CA HIS A 35 -8.54 -21.68 -8.55
C HIS A 35 -9.68 -22.67 -8.89
N LEU A 36 -9.66 -23.24 -10.10
CA LEU A 36 -10.68 -24.21 -10.54
C LEU A 36 -10.65 -25.53 -9.76
N ASP A 37 -9.49 -25.88 -9.20
CA ASP A 37 -9.26 -27.16 -8.52
C ASP A 37 -9.64 -27.15 -7.03
N ILE A 38 -10.01 -25.98 -6.49
CA ILE A 38 -10.33 -25.82 -5.06
C ILE A 38 -11.80 -25.51 -4.82
N SER A 39 -12.31 -25.96 -3.67
CA SER A 39 -13.67 -25.64 -3.26
C SER A 39 -13.81 -24.16 -2.88
N ALA A 40 -15.04 -23.62 -2.94
CA ALA A 40 -15.33 -22.24 -2.55
C ALA A 40 -14.85 -21.90 -1.13
N ASN A 41 -14.91 -22.84 -0.19
CA ASN A 41 -14.41 -22.66 1.18
C ASN A 41 -12.88 -22.49 1.20
N GLN A 42 -12.15 -23.36 0.49
CA GLN A 42 -10.70 -23.28 0.36
C GLN A 42 -10.27 -21.99 -0.33
N TYR A 43 -11.04 -21.52 -1.32
CA TYR A 43 -10.79 -20.25 -1.98
C TYR A 43 -10.91 -19.05 -1.01
N ILE A 44 -11.95 -18.99 -0.19
CA ILE A 44 -12.11 -17.92 0.81
C ILE A 44 -10.99 -17.97 1.85
N GLN A 45 -10.65 -19.16 2.33
CA GLN A 45 -9.54 -19.34 3.28
C GLN A 45 -8.21 -18.92 2.65
N TRP A 46 -7.97 -19.28 1.40
CA TRP A 46 -6.78 -18.86 0.67
C TRP A 46 -6.72 -17.35 0.52
N ARG A 47 -7.84 -16.71 0.15
CA ARG A 47 -7.96 -15.27 -0.09
C ARG A 47 -7.65 -14.43 1.14
N PHE A 48 -8.08 -14.88 2.32
CA PHE A 48 -7.93 -14.15 3.59
C PHE A 48 -6.94 -14.77 4.57
N GLN A 49 -6.09 -15.71 4.11
CA GLN A 49 -5.18 -16.45 4.97
C GLN A 49 -4.24 -15.55 5.79
N SER A 50 -3.80 -14.43 5.22
CA SER A 50 -2.91 -13.46 5.86
C SER A 50 -3.64 -12.39 6.67
N GLY A 51 -4.97 -12.46 6.79
CA GLY A 51 -5.81 -11.40 7.36
C GLY A 51 -6.08 -10.23 6.40
N GLU A 52 -5.33 -10.15 5.31
CA GLU A 52 -5.51 -9.20 4.20
C GLU A 52 -6.08 -9.92 2.97
N ASP A 53 -6.75 -9.16 2.10
CA ASP A 53 -7.31 -9.68 0.85
C ASP A 53 -6.20 -9.85 -0.21
N LYS A 54 -5.79 -11.11 -0.47
CA LYS A 54 -4.74 -11.42 -1.46
C LYS A 54 -5.08 -10.93 -2.87
N GLU A 55 -6.36 -10.94 -3.26
CA GLU A 55 -6.75 -10.44 -4.58
C GLU A 55 -6.57 -8.93 -4.70
N LEU A 56 -6.83 -8.22 -3.61
CA LEU A 56 -6.62 -6.77 -3.56
C LEU A 56 -5.14 -6.43 -3.70
N MET A 57 -4.25 -7.21 -3.08
CA MET A 57 -2.80 -7.03 -3.15
C MET A 57 -2.23 -7.35 -4.54
N ALA A 58 -2.89 -8.22 -5.31
CA ALA A 58 -2.48 -8.59 -6.66
C ALA A 58 -2.76 -7.49 -7.72
N LYS A 59 -3.56 -6.47 -7.38
CA LYS A 59 -3.92 -5.39 -8.31
C LYS A 59 -2.70 -4.59 -8.75
N GLU A 60 -2.69 -4.16 -10.02
CA GLU A 60 -1.57 -3.40 -10.59
C GLU A 60 -1.32 -2.08 -9.86
N THR A 61 -2.36 -1.37 -9.42
CA THR A 61 -2.19 -0.13 -8.63
C THR A 61 -1.48 -0.32 -7.30
N ARG A 62 -1.44 -1.56 -6.78
CA ARG A 62 -0.78 -1.93 -5.50
C ARG A 62 0.67 -2.36 -5.70
N LYS A 63 1.05 -2.76 -6.91
CA LYS A 63 2.44 -3.13 -7.21
C LYS A 63 3.24 -1.84 -7.41
N LEU A 64 4.35 -1.72 -6.70
CA LEU A 64 5.29 -0.62 -6.94
C LEU A 64 5.94 -0.79 -8.31
N THR A 65 5.92 0.28 -9.09
CA THR A 65 6.66 0.34 -10.35
C THR A 65 8.17 0.33 -10.06
N PRO A 66 9.01 -0.04 -11.05
CA PRO A 66 10.47 -0.02 -10.86
C PRO A 66 10.99 1.36 -10.43
N GLU A 67 10.42 2.44 -11.00
CA GLU A 67 10.80 3.82 -10.69
C GLU A 67 10.49 4.19 -9.23
N GLU A 68 9.36 3.74 -8.69
CA GLU A 68 8.97 3.96 -7.30
C GLU A 68 9.87 3.18 -6.33
N LYS A 69 10.27 1.96 -6.70
CA LYS A 69 11.26 1.17 -5.94
C LYS A 69 12.61 1.87 -5.88
N GLU A 70 13.04 2.49 -6.98
CA GLU A 70 14.27 3.28 -7.01
C GLU A 70 14.16 4.57 -6.20
N LEU A 71 12.99 5.23 -6.19
CA LEU A 71 12.73 6.39 -5.34
C LEU A 71 12.83 6.06 -3.85
N LEU A 72 12.38 4.88 -3.44
CA LEU A 72 12.48 4.41 -2.06
C LEU A 72 13.91 4.09 -1.65
N ALA A 73 14.72 3.59 -2.58
CA ALA A 73 16.13 3.30 -2.35
C ALA A 73 16.97 4.59 -2.26
N LYS A 74 16.45 5.74 -2.71
CA LYS A 74 17.17 7.02 -2.60
C LYS A 74 17.10 7.54 -1.17
N PRO A 75 18.22 8.03 -0.61
CA PRO A 75 18.22 8.61 0.71
C PRO A 75 17.41 9.91 0.73
N VAL A 76 16.48 10.01 1.68
CA VAL A 76 15.71 11.23 1.97
C VAL A 76 16.42 12.03 3.07
N ASN A 77 16.22 13.36 3.03
CA ASN A 77 16.73 14.24 4.08
C ASN A 77 15.73 14.30 5.24
N TRP A 78 16.07 13.66 6.35
CA TRP A 78 15.36 13.72 7.61
C TRP A 78 16.18 14.54 8.61
N GLU A 79 15.72 15.76 8.90
CA GLU A 79 16.29 16.65 9.94
C GLU A 79 17.79 16.95 9.76
N GLY A 80 18.27 16.95 8.52
CA GLY A 80 19.68 17.19 8.19
C GLY A 80 20.48 15.90 7.96
N GLU A 81 19.92 14.74 8.30
CA GLU A 81 20.51 13.43 8.06
C GLU A 81 19.94 12.78 6.80
N LYS A 82 20.81 12.09 6.05
CA LYS A 82 20.39 11.27 4.91
C LYS A 82 20.04 9.87 5.40
N ARG A 83 18.76 9.52 5.37
CA ARG A 83 18.26 8.20 5.76
C ARG A 83 17.55 7.53 4.59
N VAL A 84 17.61 6.21 4.50
CA VAL A 84 16.94 5.42 3.45
C VAL A 84 15.71 4.76 4.05
N PHE A 85 14.58 4.89 3.39
CA PHE A 85 13.31 4.30 3.82
C PHE A 85 13.36 2.77 3.70
N GLU A 86 12.84 2.05 4.70
CA GLU A 86 12.70 0.58 4.66
C GLU A 86 11.22 0.17 4.59
N SER A 87 10.44 0.51 5.62
CA SER A 87 9.03 0.13 5.76
C SER A 87 8.25 1.13 6.63
N ILE A 88 6.92 1.10 6.51
CA ILE A 88 6.02 1.71 7.50
C ILE A 88 5.60 0.60 8.46
N GLU A 89 5.85 0.77 9.75
CA GLU A 89 5.53 -0.22 10.77
C GLU A 89 4.17 0.05 11.41
N ASN A 90 3.85 1.34 11.62
CA ASN A 90 2.66 1.72 12.37
C ASN A 90 2.09 3.05 11.89
N ARG A 91 0.86 3.34 12.30
CA ARG A 91 0.19 4.62 12.03
C ARG A 91 -0.55 5.10 13.27
N ARG A 92 -0.55 6.41 13.50
CA ARG A 92 -1.32 7.04 14.58
C ARG A 92 -2.04 8.27 14.08
N LYS A 93 -3.15 8.60 14.73
CA LYS A 93 -3.94 9.79 14.40
C LYS A 93 -3.26 11.04 14.95
N LEU A 94 -2.99 12.01 14.08
CA LEU A 94 -2.52 13.35 14.43
C LEU A 94 -3.57 14.38 14.04
N LYS A 95 -4.40 14.79 15.01
CA LYS A 95 -5.50 15.76 14.81
C LYS A 95 -6.43 15.32 13.66
N LYS A 96 -6.38 16.01 12.51
CA LYS A 96 -7.18 15.74 11.29
C LYS A 96 -6.43 14.88 10.25
N SER A 97 -5.20 14.48 10.54
CA SER A 97 -4.33 13.71 9.65
C SER A 97 -3.75 12.49 10.38
N PHE A 98 -2.81 11.80 9.73
CA PHE A 98 -2.09 10.65 10.26
C PHE A 98 -0.58 10.92 10.27
N GLU A 99 0.08 10.32 11.26
CA GLU A 99 1.53 10.14 11.31
C GLU A 99 1.84 8.66 11.15
N TYR A 100 2.92 8.37 10.44
CA TYR A 100 3.37 7.03 10.13
C TYR A 100 4.72 6.80 10.80
N GLU A 101 4.87 5.65 11.43
CA GLU A 101 6.13 5.18 11.99
C GLU A 101 6.95 4.58 10.85
N VAL A 102 8.04 5.26 10.51
CA VAL A 102 8.95 4.85 9.45
C VAL A 102 10.15 4.16 10.07
N LYS A 103 10.40 2.96 9.57
CA LYS A 103 11.63 2.22 9.80
C LYS A 103 12.67 2.59 8.76
N TRP A 104 13.87 2.86 9.23
CA TRP A 104 14.99 3.28 8.40
C TRP A 104 15.94 2.12 8.13
N GLN A 105 16.45 2.04 6.90
CA GLN A 105 17.35 0.98 6.51
C GLN A 105 18.65 1.04 7.32
N LYS A 106 19.10 -0.13 7.80
CA LYS A 106 20.36 -0.30 8.58
C LYS A 106 20.37 0.41 9.93
N LEU A 107 19.21 0.85 10.42
CA LEU A 107 19.04 1.38 11.77
C LEU A 107 18.15 0.43 12.59
N PRO A 108 18.38 0.32 13.90
CA PRO A 108 17.52 -0.48 14.77
C PRO A 108 16.14 0.16 14.90
N ASP A 109 15.13 -0.65 15.27
CA ASP A 109 13.74 -0.20 15.46
C ASP A 109 13.60 0.91 16.51
N THR A 110 14.59 1.05 17.41
CA THR A 110 14.65 2.14 18.40
C THR A 110 14.87 3.52 17.77
N GLU A 111 15.40 3.58 16.55
CA GLU A 111 15.65 4.81 15.79
C GLU A 111 14.52 5.14 14.80
N ASN A 112 13.39 4.41 14.87
CA ASN A 112 12.20 4.69 14.07
C ASN A 112 11.72 6.12 14.29
N SER A 113 11.17 6.73 13.25
CA SER A 113 10.73 8.13 13.29
C SER A 113 9.25 8.25 12.92
N TRP A 114 8.52 9.08 13.66
CA TRP A 114 7.13 9.40 13.34
C TRP A 114 7.09 10.56 12.35
N ILE A 115 6.57 10.30 11.16
CA ILE A 115 6.57 11.26 10.04
C ILE A 115 5.13 11.59 9.65
N PRO A 116 4.76 12.89 9.59
CA PRO A 116 3.46 13.31 9.09
C PRO A 116 3.26 12.95 7.62
N ARG A 117 2.02 12.60 7.25
CA ARG A 117 1.62 12.28 5.88
C ARG A 117 2.17 13.24 4.83
N GLU A 118 2.02 14.55 5.05
CA GLU A 118 2.41 15.60 4.10
C GLU A 118 3.90 15.57 3.75
N LYS A 119 4.76 15.10 4.67
CA LYS A 119 6.21 15.01 4.43
C LYS A 119 6.56 13.77 3.62
N LEU A 120 5.84 12.67 3.82
CA LEU A 120 5.97 11.43 3.03
C LEU A 120 5.47 11.62 1.59
N GLU A 121 4.38 12.36 1.40
CA GLU A 121 3.88 12.77 0.07
C GLU A 121 4.91 13.64 -0.67
N LYS A 122 5.58 14.57 0.02
CA LYS A 122 6.67 15.38 -0.57
C LYS A 122 7.88 14.55 -1.03
N TRP A 123 8.09 13.38 -0.46
CA TRP A 123 9.13 12.45 -0.88
C TRP A 123 8.68 11.50 -1.99
N GLY A 124 7.41 11.55 -2.39
CA GLY A 124 6.83 10.70 -3.43
C GLY A 124 6.45 9.31 -2.92
N PHE A 125 6.16 9.15 -1.62
CA PHE A 125 5.79 7.87 -1.02
C PHE A 125 4.27 7.63 -0.99
N ASP A 126 3.52 8.28 -1.88
CA ASP A 126 2.05 8.24 -1.95
C ASP A 126 1.49 6.82 -2.04
N LYS A 127 2.08 5.95 -2.85
CA LYS A 127 1.61 4.55 -2.97
C LYS A 127 1.82 3.75 -1.69
N ILE A 128 2.92 3.96 -0.96
CA ILE A 128 3.15 3.26 0.31
C ILE A 128 2.16 3.75 1.37
N LEU A 129 1.91 5.06 1.41
CA LEU A 129 0.90 5.63 2.30
C LEU A 129 -0.47 5.01 2.02
N GLN A 130 -0.86 4.90 0.75
CA GLN A 130 -2.11 4.26 0.37
C GLN A 130 -2.15 2.78 0.76
N ILE A 131 -1.03 2.07 0.70
CA ILE A 131 -0.92 0.68 1.13
C ILE A 131 -1.11 0.56 2.64
N ALA A 132 -0.45 1.42 3.42
CA ALA A 132 -0.55 1.46 4.88
C ALA A 132 -1.90 1.98 5.41
N ASP A 133 -2.68 2.65 4.56
CA ASP A 133 -3.98 3.21 4.92
C ASP A 133 -5.15 2.22 4.90
N ASP A 134 -5.03 1.14 4.14
CA ASP A 134 -6.11 0.16 3.90
C ASP A 134 -6.13 -1.00 4.91
#